data_AF-A0A7R9HAM5-F1
#
_entry.id   AF-A0A7R9HAM5-F1
#
_cell.length_a   1.000
_cell.length_b   1.000
_cell.length_c   1.000
_cell.angle_alpha   90.00
_cell.angle_beta   90.00
_cell.angle_gamma   90.00
#
_symmetry.space_group_name_H-M   'P 1'
#
loop_
_entity.id
_entity.type
_entity.pdbx_description
1 polymer ?
#
loop_
_entity_poly.entity_id
_entity_poly.type
_entity_poly.pdbx_seq_one_letter_code
_entity_poly.pdbx_strand_id
1 'polypeptide(L)' 'LSSVVCSRNVMVLLESVVTGHKYIQIRERLAEKMEVIMFDPYIRQDCVYRERKKIRSVS' A
#
# COMPACT_ATOMS: atom_id res chain seq x y z
N LEU A 1 32.22 -9.44 -6.52
CA LEU A 1 30.82 -9.61 -6.96
C LEU A 1 29.92 -9.49 -5.74
N SER A 2 29.55 -8.26 -5.38
CA SER A 2 28.56 -7.98 -4.33
C SER A 2 27.18 -8.27 -4.91
N SER A 3 26.55 -9.37 -4.50
CA SER A 3 25.16 -9.67 -4.87
C SER A 3 24.25 -8.60 -4.26
N VAL A 4 23.75 -7.68 -5.10
CA VAL A 4 22.75 -6.69 -4.69
C VAL A 4 21.51 -7.43 -4.21
N VAL A 5 21.21 -7.34 -2.92
CA VAL A 5 20.00 -7.94 -2.34
C VAL A 5 18.80 -7.08 -2.78
N CYS A 6 18.16 -7.50 -3.87
CA CYS A 6 16.89 -6.92 -4.31
C CYS A 6 15.76 -7.41 -3.40
N SER A 7 15.36 -6.57 -2.44
CA SER A 7 14.16 -6.81 -1.62
C SER A 7 12.93 -6.98 -2.51
N ARG A 8 12.29 -8.16 -2.43
CA ARG A 8 11.14 -8.54 -3.28
C ARG A 8 9.90 -7.68 -3.01
N ASN A 9 9.75 -7.21 -1.77
CA ASN A 9 8.55 -6.54 -1.30
C ASN A 9 8.81 -5.11 -0.83
N VAL A 10 7.77 -4.28 -0.91
CA VAL A 10 7.74 -2.92 -0.38
C VAL A 10 6.53 -2.73 0.51
N MET A 11 6.70 -1.96 1.57
CA MET A 11 5.62 -1.52 2.45
C MET A 11 5.10 -0.18 1.96
N VAL A 12 3.79 -0.08 1.77
CA VAL A 12 3.10 1.08 1.21
C VAL A 12 2.00 1.57 2.15
N LEU A 13 1.67 2.86 2.03
CA LEU A 13 0.53 3.48 2.68
C LEU A 13 -0.62 3.53 1.67
N LEU A 14 -1.72 2.90 2.00
CA LEU A 14 -3.00 3.03 1.32
C LEU A 14 -3.83 4.13 1.99
N GLU A 15 -4.62 4.84 1.19
CA GLU A 15 -5.50 5.91 1.66
C GLU A 15 -6.88 5.79 1.01
N SER A 16 -7.93 5.93 1.83
CA SER A 16 -9.32 6.01 1.38
C SER A 16 -9.48 7.19 0.44
N VAL A 17 -10.09 6.96 -0.72
CA VAL A 17 -10.41 8.04 -1.67
C VAL A 17 -11.52 8.97 -1.16
N VAL A 18 -12.26 8.55 -0.13
CA VAL A 18 -13.42 9.29 0.39
C VAL A 18 -13.03 10.15 1.59
N THR A 19 -12.34 9.58 2.58
CA THR A 19 -12.13 10.24 3.89
C THR A 19 -10.67 10.50 4.23
N GLY A 20 -9.74 9.91 3.47
CA GLY A 20 -8.31 9.98 3.78
C GLY A 20 -7.87 9.07 4.94
N HIS A 21 -8.74 8.19 5.45
CA HIS A 21 -8.33 7.11 6.38
C HIS A 21 -7.21 6.27 5.76
N LYS A 22 -6.29 5.73 6.58
CA LYS A 22 -5.05 5.11 6.09
C LYS A 22 -4.86 3.68 6.58
N TYR A 23 -4.26 2.87 5.71
CA TYR A 23 -3.80 1.51 6.04
C TYR A 23 -2.37 1.30 5.55
N ILE A 24 -1.67 0.35 6.16
CA ILE A 24 -0.35 -0.09 5.72
C ILE A 24 -0.50 -1.47 5.09
N GLN A 25 0.09 -1.65 3.91
CA GLN A 25 0.07 -2.92 3.20
C GLN A 25 1.44 -3.25 2.60
N ILE A 26 1.70 -4.52 2.35
CA ILE A 26 2.89 -4.98 1.64
C ILE A 26 2.46 -5.38 0.23
N ARG A 27 3.23 -4.97 -0.77
CA ARG A 27 3.08 -5.43 -2.15
C ARG A 27 4.44 -5.82 -2.75
N GLU A 28 4.39 -6.55 -3.85
CA GLU A 28 5.58 -6.82 -4.65
C GLU A 28 6.15 -5.51 -5.22
N ARG A 29 7.49 -5.41 -5.23
CA ARG A 29 8.20 -4.20 -5.65
C ARG A 29 7.91 -3.80 -7.10
N LEU A 30 7.85 -4.80 -7.98
CA LEU A 30 7.68 -4.60 -9.43
C LEU A 30 6.21 -4.54 -9.85
N ALA A 31 5.28 -4.80 -8.93
CA ALA A 31 3.86 -4.65 -9.21
C ALA A 31 3.46 -3.18 -9.39
N GLU A 32 2.37 -2.96 -10.10
CA GLU A 32 1.72 -1.65 -10.23
C GLU A 32 1.21 -1.13 -8.87
N LYS A 33 0.79 0.14 -8.85
CA LYS A 33 0.20 0.74 -7.66
C LYS A 33 -1.10 0.02 -7.31
N MET A 34 -1.28 -0.25 -6.03
CA MET A 34 -2.42 -1.01 -5.53
C MET A 34 -3.69 -0.14 -5.41
N GLU A 35 -4.82 -0.66 -5.90
CA GLU A 35 -6.17 -0.18 -5.59
C GLU A 35 -6.98 -1.36 -5.03
N VAL A 36 -7.56 -1.19 -3.85
CA VAL A 36 -8.32 -2.25 -3.16
C VAL A 36 -9.59 -1.68 -2.55
N ILE A 37 -10.63 -2.51 -2.43
CA ILE A 37 -11.84 -2.18 -1.68
C ILE A 37 -11.62 -2.59 -0.24
N MET A 38 -11.74 -1.66 0.69
CA MET A 38 -11.62 -1.90 2.13
C MET A 38 -12.63 -1.06 2.91
N PHE A 39 -12.94 -1.51 4.11
CA PHE A 39 -13.84 -0.81 5.02
C PHE A 39 -13.24 0.53 5.48
N ASP A 40 -14.00 1.60 5.30
CA ASP A 40 -13.68 2.93 5.82
C ASP A 40 -14.48 3.20 7.11
N PRO A 41 -13.80 3.35 8.27
CA PRO A 41 -14.46 3.47 9.56
C PRO A 41 -15.24 4.77 9.74
N TYR A 42 -14.94 5.82 8.97
CA TYR A 42 -15.58 7.12 9.12
C TYR A 42 -16.94 7.18 8.40
N ILE A 43 -17.07 6.50 7.25
CA ILE A 43 -18.36 6.35 6.54
C ILE A 43 -19.06 5.03 6.87
N ARG A 44 -18.39 4.11 7.56
CA ARG A 44 -18.86 2.76 7.92
C ARG A 44 -19.33 1.94 6.72
N GLN A 45 -18.62 2.08 5.61
CA GLN A 45 -18.91 1.42 4.34
C GLN A 45 -17.58 1.05 3.67
N ASP A 46 -17.64 0.09 2.75
CA ASP A 46 -16.50 -0.24 1.93
C ASP A 46 -16.27 0.84 0.88
N CYS A 47 -15.02 1.27 0.72
CA CYS A 47 -14.63 2.20 -0.33
C CYS A 47 -13.30 1.80 -0.96
N VAL A 48 -12.95 2.50 -2.04
CA VAL A 48 -11.65 2.32 -2.69
C VAL A 48 -10.57 2.96 -1.83
N TYR A 49 -9.51 2.20 -1.61
CA TYR A 49 -8.25 2.65 -1.05
C TYR A 49 -7.17 2.58 -2.14
N ARG A 50 -6.40 3.66 -2.29
CA ARG A 50 -5.33 3.76 -3.29
C ARG A 50 -3.97 3.90 -2.63
N GLU A 51 -2.95 3.34 -3.27
CA GLU A 51 -1.56 3.55 -2.85
C GLU A 51 -1.17 5.03 -2.94
N ARG A 52 -0.94 5.64 -1.77
CA ARG A 52 -0.49 7.02 -1.66
C ARG A 52 1.01 7.13 -1.80
N LYS A 53 1.75 6.30 -1.05
CA LYS A 53 3.23 6.34 -1.04
C LYS A 53 3.85 5.03 -0.58
N LYS A 54 5.05 4.75 -1.08
CA LYS A 54 5.96 3.77 -0.48
C LYS A 54 6.50 4.30 0.84
N ILE A 55 6.47 3.47 1.88
CA ILE A 55 7.05 3.75 3.19
C ILE A 55 8.50 3.26 3.22
N ARG A 56 8.73 1.97 2.98
CA ARG A 56 10.07 1.37 3.00
C ARG A 56 10.17 0.10 2.16
N SER A 57 11.40 -0.32 1.85
CA SER A 57 11.68 -1.66 1.33
C SER A 57 11.60 -2.68 2.47
N VAL A 58 11.09 -3.88 2.20
CA VAL A 58 11.13 -5.00 3.15
C VAL A 58 12.29 -5.91 2.72
N SER A 59 13.40 -5.82 3.46
CA SER A 59 14.66 -6.56 3.23
C SER A 59 14.59 -8.00 3.71
#